data_AF-A0AA46KGK0-F1
#
_entry.id   AF-A0AA46KGK0-F1
#
_cell.length_a   1.000
_cell.length_b   1.000
_cell.length_c   1.000
_cell.angle_alpha   90.00
_cell.angle_beta   90.00
_cell.angle_gamma   90.00
#
_symmetry.space_group_name_H-M   'P 1'
#
loop_
_entity.id
_entity.type
_entity.pdbx_description
1 polymer ?
#
loop_
_entity_poly.entity_id
_entity_poly.type
_entity_poly.pdbx_seq_one_letter_code
_entity_poly.pdbx_strand_id
1 'polypeptide(L)'
;MNMNSLLSFDSFITPRVITIIYWLSLFAVFVGGISVMFSGMGAAGFFAGLMVMVFGAISVRVYCELIMVIFRNNKYLKTISEKSQL
;
A
#
# COMPACT_ATOMS: atom_id res chain seq x y z
N MET A 1 -5.83 -2.98 30.80
CA MET A 1 -5.53 -3.61 29.50
C MET A 1 -4.54 -2.73 28.78
N ASN A 2 -3.29 -3.17 28.66
CA ASN A 2 -2.14 -2.31 28.35
C ASN A 2 -2.00 -2.13 26.82
N MET A 3 -2.17 -0.91 26.34
CA MET A 3 -2.20 -0.54 24.91
C MET A 3 -0.81 -0.41 24.25
N ASN A 4 0.23 -0.97 24.88
CA ASN A 4 1.62 -0.75 24.49
C ASN A 4 2.28 -1.94 23.79
N SER A 5 1.59 -3.09 23.70
CA SER A 5 2.12 -4.30 23.01
C SER A 5 1.75 -4.38 21.52
N LEU A 6 0.84 -3.53 21.04
CA LEU A 6 0.57 -3.38 19.59
C LEU A 6 1.65 -2.57 18.86
N LEU A 7 2.52 -1.90 19.62
CA LEU A 7 3.68 -1.14 19.11
C LEU A 7 4.99 -1.93 19.17
N SER A 8 4.94 -3.23 19.50
CA SER A 8 6.06 -4.16 19.35
C SER A 8 6.19 -4.58 17.88
N PHE A 9 6.41 -3.61 17.00
CA PHE A 9 6.43 -3.70 15.54
C PHE A 9 7.67 -4.40 14.95
N ASP A 10 8.37 -5.23 15.72
CA ASP A 10 9.80 -5.41 15.47
C ASP A 10 10.13 -6.51 14.44
N SER A 11 9.40 -7.63 14.34
CA SER A 11 9.87 -8.71 13.44
C SER A 11 8.94 -9.13 12.29
N PHE A 12 7.61 -9.01 12.40
CA PHE A 12 6.71 -9.56 11.36
C PHE A 12 5.50 -8.70 10.96
N ILE A 13 5.27 -7.56 11.61
CA ILE A 13 4.02 -6.79 11.44
C ILE A 13 4.03 -5.95 10.16
N THR A 14 5.15 -5.28 9.85
CA THR A 14 5.26 -4.40 8.67
C THR A 14 4.89 -5.08 7.34
N PRO A 15 5.43 -6.26 6.96
CA PRO A 15 5.05 -6.90 5.70
C PRO A 15 3.58 -7.34 5.67
N ARG A 16 3.02 -7.76 6.82
CA ARG A 16 1.62 -8.20 6.92
C ARG A 16 0.62 -7.02 6.87
N VAL A 17 0.98 -5.88 7.43
CA VAL A 17 0.15 -4.66 7.37
C VAL A 17 0.12 -4.10 5.94
N ILE A 18 1.27 -4.04 5.27
CA ILE A 18 1.34 -3.51 3.89
C ILE A 18 0.54 -4.40 2.93
N THR A 19 0.56 -5.72 3.10
CA THR A 19 -0.24 -6.64 2.27
C THR A 19 -1.75 -6.44 2.45
N ILE A 20 -2.22 -6.13 3.66
CA ILE A 20 -3.63 -5.77 3.91
C ILE A 20 -3.99 -4.45 3.22
N ILE A 21 -3.14 -3.43 3.36
CA ILE A 21 -3.34 -2.12 2.71
C ILE A 21 -3.33 -2.25 1.19
N TYR A 22 -2.45 -3.07 0.62
CA TYR A 22 -2.38 -3.34 -0.81
C TYR A 22 -3.72 -3.88 -1.32
N TRP A 23 -4.26 -4.90 -0.67
CA TRP A 23 -5.54 -5.51 -1.08
C TRP A 23 -6.71 -4.52 -0.94
N LEU A 24 -6.73 -3.74 0.14
CA LEU A 24 -7.74 -2.70 0.35
C LEU A 24 -7.66 -1.59 -0.71
N SER A 25 -6.45 -1.14 -1.05
CA SER A 25 -6.21 -0.11 -2.05
C SER A 25 -6.57 -0.61 -3.45
N LEU A 26 -6.24 -1.85 -3.77
CA LEU A 26 -6.63 -2.49 -5.03
C LEU A 26 -8.16 -2.59 -5.14
N PHE A 27 -8.85 -2.96 -4.06
CA PHE A 27 -10.31 -2.98 -4.00
C PHE A 27 -10.90 -1.58 -4.17
N ALA A 28 -10.32 -0.56 -3.54
CA ALA A 28 -10.74 0.82 -3.69
C ALA A 28 -10.59 1.34 -5.12
N VAL A 29 -9.48 1.02 -5.80
CA VAL A 29 -9.30 1.36 -7.23
C VAL A 29 -10.31 0.62 -8.11
N PHE A 30 -10.59 -0.65 -7.82
CA PHE A 30 -11.57 -1.44 -8.57
C PHE A 30 -12.98 -0.86 -8.45
N VAL A 31 -13.43 -0.59 -7.22
CA VAL A 31 -14.75 0.03 -6.96
C VAL A 31 -14.78 1.46 -7.49
N GLY A 32 -13.70 2.23 -7.34
CA GLY A 32 -13.54 3.57 -7.86
C GLY A 32 -13.67 3.61 -9.39
N GLY A 33 -12.96 2.74 -10.10
CA GLY A 33 -13.05 2.58 -11.55
C GLY A 33 -14.48 2.30 -12.01
N ILE A 34 -15.15 1.31 -11.39
CA ILE A 34 -16.55 0.98 -11.67
C ILE A 34 -17.46 2.18 -11.41
N SER A 35 -17.30 2.87 -10.27
CA SER A 35 -18.13 4.02 -9.94
C SER A 35 -18.00 5.16 -10.95
N VAL A 36 -16.80 5.39 -11.50
CA VAL A 36 -16.57 6.35 -12.59
C VAL A 36 -17.24 5.89 -13.88
N MET A 37 -17.23 4.59 -14.20
CA MET A 37 -17.91 4.06 -15.38
C MET A 37 -19.44 4.23 -15.29
N PHE A 38 -20.02 4.15 -14.09
CA PHE A 38 -21.45 4.33 -13.84
C PHE A 38 -21.86 5.78 -13.50
N SER A 39 -20.94 6.75 -13.56
CA SER A 39 -21.19 8.16 -13.20
C SER A 39 -22.10 8.94 -14.17
N GLY A 40 -22.56 8.32 -15.26
CA GLY A 40 -23.48 8.94 -16.22
C GLY A 40 -22.82 9.76 -17.34
N MET A 41 -21.47 9.80 -17.40
CA MET A 41 -20.72 10.48 -18.48
C MET A 41 -20.73 9.72 -19.84
N GLY A 42 -21.57 8.70 -20.01
CA GLY A 42 -21.65 7.90 -21.24
C GLY A 42 -20.31 7.25 -21.62
N ALA A 43 -19.96 7.26 -22.91
CA ALA A 43 -18.73 6.65 -23.43
C ALA A 43 -17.44 7.25 -22.83
N ALA A 44 -17.46 8.55 -22.47
CA ALA A 44 -16.33 9.22 -21.84
C ALA A 44 -16.09 8.72 -20.41
N GLY A 45 -17.16 8.47 -19.64
CA GLY A 45 -17.08 7.89 -18.29
C GLY A 45 -16.54 6.47 -18.29
N PHE A 46 -16.93 5.67 -19.29
CA PHE A 46 -16.39 4.32 -19.48
C PHE A 46 -14.88 4.33 -19.73
N PHE A 47 -14.40 5.18 -20.66
CA PHE A 47 -12.98 5.32 -20.95
C PHE A 47 -12.19 5.87 -19.77
N ALA A 48 -12.73 6.87 -19.07
CA ALA A 48 -12.11 7.44 -17.87
C ALA A 48 -11.98 6.40 -16.75
N GLY A 49 -13.03 5.61 -16.48
CA GLY A 49 -12.99 4.56 -15.48
C GLY A 49 -11.98 3.45 -15.83
N LEU A 50 -11.86 3.09 -17.11
CA LEU A 50 -10.86 2.14 -17.57
C LEU A 50 -9.44 2.68 -17.35
N MET A 51 -9.18 3.96 -17.67
CA MET A 51 -7.90 4.62 -17.40
C MET A 51 -7.59 4.66 -15.90
N VAL A 52 -8.58 4.99 -15.05
CA VAL A 52 -8.43 5.00 -13.59
C VAL A 52 -8.11 3.61 -13.05
N MET A 53 -8.70 2.54 -13.59
CA MET A 53 -8.36 1.18 -13.17
C MET A 53 -6.92 0.82 -13.52
N VAL A 54 -6.46 1.12 -14.75
CA VAL A 54 -5.10 0.80 -15.18
C VAL A 54 -4.08 1.63 -14.40
N PHE A 55 -4.20 2.96 -14.44
CA PHE A 55 -3.27 3.86 -13.76
C PHE A 55 -3.34 3.67 -12.24
N GLY A 56 -4.53 3.54 -11.67
CA GLY A 56 -4.72 3.31 -10.23
C GLY A 56 -4.08 2.00 -9.75
N ALA A 57 -4.23 0.90 -10.50
CA ALA A 57 -3.61 -0.37 -10.13
C ALA A 57 -2.07 -0.30 -10.19
N ILE A 58 -1.52 0.39 -11.20
CA ILE A 58 -0.08 0.63 -11.31
C ILE A 58 0.40 1.51 -10.16
N SER A 59 -0.29 2.61 -9.87
CA SER A 59 0.05 3.50 -8.76
C SER A 59 0.04 2.76 -7.42
N VAL A 60 -0.98 1.95 -7.13
CA VAL A 60 -1.04 1.15 -5.90
C VAL A 60 0.17 0.23 -5.75
N ARG A 61 0.62 -0.41 -6.85
CA ARG A 61 1.83 -1.24 -6.82
C ARG A 61 3.08 -0.43 -6.52
N VAL A 62 3.30 0.67 -7.24
CA VAL A 62 4.47 1.53 -7.05
C VAL A 62 4.52 2.10 -5.63
N TYR A 63 3.39 2.60 -5.12
CA TYR A 63 3.29 3.12 -3.76
C TYR A 63 3.58 2.04 -2.70
N CYS A 64 3.00 0.84 -2.83
CA CYS A 64 3.26 -0.25 -1.90
C CYS A 64 4.74 -0.67 -1.92
N GLU A 65 5.36 -0.72 -3.09
CA GLU A 65 6.76 -1.11 -3.24
C GLU A 65 7.71 -0.06 -2.62
N LEU A 66 7.44 1.23 -2.82
CA LEU A 66 8.19 2.32 -2.17
C LEU A 66 8.10 2.25 -0.64
N ILE A 67 6.90 2.01 -0.08
CA ILE A 67 6.70 1.86 1.36
C ILE A 67 7.52 0.67 1.89
N MET A 68 7.44 -0.49 1.22
CA MET A 68 8.23 -1.68 1.59
C MET A 68 9.73 -1.41 1.55
N VAL A 69 10.23 -0.69 0.54
CA VAL A 69 11.65 -0.34 0.41
C VAL A 69 12.12 0.53 1.58
N ILE A 70 11.35 1.56 1.96
CA ILE A 70 11.67 2.44 3.09
C ILE A 70 11.75 1.64 4.40
N PHE A 71 10.76 0.79 4.66
CA PHE A 71 10.75 -0.05 5.85
C PHE A 71 11.90 -1.05 5.87
N ARG A 72 12.23 -1.64 4.72
CA ARG A 72 13.38 -2.54 4.57
C ARG A 72 14.69 -1.80 4.88
N ASN A 73 14.85 -0.57 4.40
CA ASN A 73 16.03 0.26 4.69
C ASN A 73 16.15 0.56 6.20
N ASN A 74 15.05 0.94 6.86
CA ASN A 74 15.04 1.17 8.30
C ASN A 74 15.49 -0.05 9.12
N LYS A 75 15.10 -1.26 8.68
CA LYS A 75 15.59 -2.50 9.32
C LYS A 75 17.10 -2.69 9.11
N TYR A 76 17.61 -2.48 7.90
CA TYR A 76 19.05 -2.57 7.62
C TYR A 76 19.87 -1.60 8.47
N LEU A 77 19.43 -0.34 8.62
CA LEU A 77 20.11 0.67 9.44
C LEU A 77 20.15 0.27 10.92
N LYS A 78 19.04 -0.27 11.46
CA LYS A 78 18.98 -0.81 12.84
C LYS A 78 20.03 -1.93 13.05
N THR A 79 20.12 -2.87 12.11
CA THR A 79 21.08 -3.99 12.19
C THR A 79 22.53 -3.52 12.14
N ILE A 80 22.85 -2.49 11.35
CA ILE A 80 24.21 -1.92 11.28
C ILE A 80 24.55 -1.20 12.60
N SER A 81 23.60 -0.44 13.15
CA SER A 81 23.79 0.25 14.44
C SER A 81 24.10 -0.73 15.57
N GLU A 82 23.37 -1.85 15.68
CA GLU A 82 23.63 -2.87 16.71
C GLU A 82 25.02 -3.52 16.56
N LYS A 83 25.47 -3.78 15.32
CA LYS A 83 26.80 -4.37 15.09
C LYS A 83 27.97 -3.43 15.37
N SER A 84 27.77 -2.11 15.26
CA SER A 84 28.81 -1.11 15.52
C SER A 84 29.08 -0.83 17.00
N GLN A 85 28.29 -1.43 17.90
CA GLN A 85 28.42 -1.28 19.36
C GLN A 85 29.09 -2.50 20.04
N LEU A 86 29.54 -3.48 19.25
CA LEU A 86 30.35 -4.64 19.66
C LEU A 86 31.79 -4.46 19.18
#